data_AF-A0A9X4MCE4-F1
#
_entry.id   AF-A0A9X4MCE4-F1
#
_cell.length_a   1.000
_cell.length_b   1.000
_cell.length_c   1.000
_cell.angle_alpha   90.00
_cell.angle_beta   90.00
_cell.angle_gamma   90.00
#
_symmetry.space_group_name_H-M   'P 1'
#
loop_
_entity.id
_entity.type
_entity.pdbx_description
1 polymer ?
#
loop_
_entity_poly.entity_id
_entity_poly.type
_entity_poly.pdbx_seq_one_letter_code
_entity_poly.pdbx_strand_id
1 'polypeptide(L)'
;MGIPISFKDESEALSKNCKIHRLKDKDRKNCVIEEREHGGVYTKRAFYQRSIILNIYEQNSVGEFYKDTEFTILSPYGRAKIRYEDLLGDGKEFIIVETLEGFTGSGISQDILAIVGWHRNKFTPVLLETTRYMEAFLTAHRQQELKASYNFLNKGTNNLSIRLEYEFLAIFPKLNITKQFSWHEELSWNEEKFSFYSKELEKVKLNNFINNVEKSIIQVRLNILDLDINNLSFELLDKTKIVSLYTKWF
;
A
#
# COMPACT_ATOMS: atom_id res chain seq x y z
N MET A 1 16.51 -22.38 8.92
CA MET A 1 15.47 -23.16 9.63
C MET A 1 14.22 -23.10 8.77
N GLY A 2 13.49 -24.19 8.59
CA GLY A 2 12.27 -24.19 7.78
C GLY A 2 11.12 -23.47 8.48
N ILE A 3 10.17 -22.96 7.69
CA ILE A 3 8.91 -22.37 8.16
C ILE A 3 8.10 -23.48 8.85
N PRO A 4 7.67 -23.32 10.12
CA PRO A 4 6.81 -24.28 10.79
C PRO A 4 5.46 -24.44 10.07
N ILE A 5 4.84 -25.62 10.14
CA ILE A 5 3.49 -25.82 9.59
C ILE A 5 2.42 -25.51 10.65
N SER A 6 2.78 -25.67 11.93
CA SER A 6 1.91 -25.41 13.07
C SER A 6 2.71 -25.05 14.32
N PHE A 7 1.99 -24.58 15.34
CA PHE A 7 2.44 -24.40 16.72
C PHE A 7 1.39 -24.99 17.67
N LYS A 8 1.85 -25.65 18.74
CA LYS A 8 0.98 -26.25 19.75
C LYS A 8 0.17 -25.21 20.52
N ASP A 9 0.78 -24.08 20.82
CA ASP A 9 0.15 -23.02 21.59
C ASP A 9 0.82 -21.65 21.31
N GLU A 10 0.27 -20.61 21.93
CA GLU A 10 0.76 -19.23 21.82
C GLU A 10 2.19 -19.07 22.36
N SER A 11 2.58 -19.85 23.38
CA SER A 11 3.93 -19.78 23.96
C SER A 11 4.96 -20.33 22.99
N GLU A 12 4.65 -21.46 22.32
CA GLU A 12 5.51 -22.00 21.26
C GLU A 12 5.61 -21.02 20.08
N ALA A 13 4.49 -20.49 19.62
CA ALA A 13 4.46 -19.48 18.56
C ALA A 13 5.39 -18.30 18.85
N LEU A 14 5.25 -17.68 20.03
CA LEU A 14 6.08 -16.55 20.45
C LEU A 14 7.58 -16.93 20.50
N SER A 15 7.91 -18.14 20.97
CA SER A 15 9.30 -18.63 21.02
C SER A 15 9.95 -18.77 19.63
N LYS A 16 9.13 -18.86 18.57
CA LYS A 16 9.56 -18.96 17.17
C LYS A 16 9.49 -17.62 16.43
N ASN A 17 9.49 -16.50 17.17
CA ASN A 17 9.38 -15.13 16.65
C ASN A 17 8.07 -14.85 15.90
N CYS A 18 7.02 -15.62 16.17
CA CYS A 18 5.73 -15.39 15.56
C CYS A 18 4.96 -14.33 16.35
N LYS A 19 4.52 -13.27 15.65
CA LYS A 19 3.83 -12.13 16.26
C LYS A 19 2.32 -12.41 16.32
N ILE A 20 1.72 -12.16 17.47
CA ILE A 20 0.29 -12.42 17.68
C ILE A 20 -0.53 -11.20 17.29
N HIS A 21 -1.50 -11.43 16.41
CA HIS A 21 -2.36 -10.41 15.80
C HIS A 21 -3.81 -10.90 15.75
N ARG A 22 -4.75 -10.02 15.41
CA ARG A 22 -6.15 -10.36 15.14
C ARG A 22 -6.54 -9.87 13.75
N LEU A 23 -6.12 -10.59 12.72
CA LEU A 23 -6.24 -10.13 11.34
C LEU A 23 -7.61 -10.46 10.72
N LYS A 24 -8.17 -11.62 11.08
CA LYS A 24 -9.38 -12.16 10.41
C LYS A 24 -10.67 -11.91 11.18
N ASP A 25 -10.62 -12.15 12.48
CA ASP A 25 -11.74 -11.94 13.38
C ASP A 25 -11.25 -11.48 14.76
N LYS A 26 -12.18 -11.01 15.59
CA LYS A 26 -11.87 -10.41 16.89
C LYS A 26 -11.67 -11.46 18.00
N ASP A 27 -12.18 -12.67 17.81
CA ASP A 27 -12.28 -13.71 18.83
C ASP A 27 -11.15 -14.75 18.71
N ARG A 28 -10.56 -14.90 17.53
CA ARG A 28 -9.44 -15.79 17.21
C ARG A 28 -8.17 -15.01 16.99
N LYS A 29 -7.09 -15.55 17.52
CA LYS A 29 -5.75 -15.02 17.29
C LYS A 29 -5.20 -15.55 15.97
N ASN A 30 -4.46 -14.70 15.30
CA ASN A 30 -3.56 -15.07 14.23
C ASN A 30 -2.12 -14.97 14.72
N CYS A 31 -1.28 -15.83 14.17
CA CYS A 31 0.16 -15.74 14.36
C CYS A 31 0.79 -15.36 13.02
N VAL A 32 1.74 -14.43 13.00
CA VAL A 32 2.38 -13.95 11.78
C VAL A 32 3.89 -14.09 11.89
N ILE A 33 4.49 -14.79 10.93
CA ILE A 33 5.94 -14.78 10.70
C ILE A 33 6.22 -13.95 9.46
N GLU A 34 7.02 -12.89 9.65
CA GLU A 34 7.57 -12.07 8.57
C GLU A 34 8.88 -12.67 8.08
N GLU A 35 8.88 -13.25 6.89
CA GLU A 35 10.09 -13.69 6.23
C GLU A 35 10.52 -12.68 5.19
N ARG A 36 11.74 -12.17 5.36
CA ARG A 36 12.36 -11.31 4.36
C ARG A 36 13.20 -12.20 3.47
N GLU A 37 12.71 -12.49 2.26
CA GLU A 37 13.50 -13.24 1.31
C GLU A 37 14.69 -12.40 0.83
N HIS A 38 15.88 -12.90 1.11
CA HIS A 38 17.14 -12.28 0.71
C HIS A 38 17.68 -12.82 -0.63
N GLY A 39 16.97 -13.76 -1.26
CA GLY A 39 17.43 -14.49 -2.45
C GLY A 39 17.18 -13.78 -3.77
N GLY A 40 17.93 -12.71 -4.07
CA GLY A 40 18.07 -12.19 -5.44
C GLY A 40 19.27 -12.84 -6.14
N VAL A 41 19.03 -13.61 -7.22
CA VAL A 41 20.09 -14.28 -8.01
C VAL A 41 20.67 -13.31 -9.05
N TYR A 42 22.01 -13.23 -9.13
CA TYR A 42 22.70 -12.53 -10.22
C TYR A 42 22.70 -13.38 -11.51
N THR A 43 22.17 -12.82 -12.59
CA THR A 43 22.51 -13.27 -13.95
C THR A 43 23.19 -12.12 -14.71
N LYS A 44 23.96 -12.43 -15.76
CA LYS A 44 24.69 -11.43 -16.57
C LYS A 44 23.78 -10.40 -17.29
N ARG A 45 22.45 -10.46 -17.16
CA ARG A 45 21.50 -9.60 -17.89
C ARG A 45 20.38 -8.97 -17.03
N ALA A 46 20.11 -9.42 -15.80
CA ALA A 46 19.12 -8.79 -14.89
C ALA A 46 19.22 -9.28 -13.43
N PHE A 47 18.73 -8.46 -12.48
CA PHE A 47 18.56 -8.72 -11.04
C PHE A 47 17.07 -8.80 -10.71
N TYR A 48 16.60 -9.84 -10.00
CA TYR A 48 15.20 -9.96 -9.58
C TYR A 48 15.04 -10.04 -8.05
N GLN A 49 14.29 -9.06 -7.55
CA GLN A 49 13.27 -9.02 -6.49
C GLN A 49 13.52 -9.65 -5.11
N ARG A 50 13.76 -8.77 -4.13
CA ARG A 50 13.47 -9.00 -2.70
C ARG A 50 11.95 -8.92 -2.46
N SER A 51 11.45 -9.77 -1.56
CA SER A 51 10.04 -9.82 -1.13
C SER A 51 9.96 -9.91 0.39
N ILE A 52 8.79 -9.59 0.95
CA ILE A 52 8.45 -9.93 2.33
C ILE A 52 7.27 -10.88 2.28
N ILE A 53 7.41 -12.08 2.81
CA ILE A 53 6.36 -13.09 2.89
C ILE A 53 5.79 -13.05 4.31
N LEU A 54 4.49 -12.82 4.42
CA LEU A 54 3.75 -12.96 5.67
C LEU A 54 3.13 -14.35 5.71
N ASN A 55 3.68 -15.21 6.56
CA ASN A 55 3.09 -16.51 6.86
C ASN A 55 2.09 -16.34 8.00
N ILE A 56 0.81 -16.52 7.71
CA ILE A 56 -0.28 -16.29 8.64
C ILE A 56 -0.83 -17.64 9.09
N TYR A 57 -0.89 -17.82 10.40
CA TYR A 57 -1.42 -19.01 11.06
C TYR A 57 -2.70 -18.64 11.79
N GLU A 58 -3.69 -19.52 11.78
CA GLU A 58 -4.96 -19.34 12.47
C GLU A 58 -5.06 -20.24 13.70
N GLN A 59 -5.54 -19.67 14.80
CA GLN A 59 -5.80 -20.41 16.02
C GLN A 59 -7.07 -21.28 15.88
N ASN A 60 -6.96 -22.56 16.20
CA ASN A 60 -8.10 -23.48 16.26
C ASN A 60 -8.79 -23.42 17.65
N SER A 61 -9.85 -24.22 17.82
CA SER A 61 -10.63 -24.24 19.07
C SER A 61 -9.89 -24.79 20.30
N VAL A 62 -8.77 -25.49 20.11
CA VAL A 62 -7.95 -26.04 21.21
C VAL A 62 -6.70 -25.18 21.50
N GLY A 63 -6.55 -24.04 20.82
CA GLY A 63 -5.49 -23.07 21.05
C GLY A 63 -4.23 -23.26 20.21
N GLU A 64 -4.19 -24.27 19.34
CA GLU A 64 -3.09 -24.53 18.41
C GLU A 64 -3.19 -23.60 17.18
N PHE A 65 -2.05 -23.31 16.57
CA PHE A 65 -1.97 -22.47 15.37
C PHE A 65 -1.57 -23.30 14.16
N TYR A 66 -2.29 -23.18 13.05
CA TYR A 66 -1.97 -23.85 11.78
C TYR A 66 -1.78 -22.84 10.68
N LYS A 67 -0.78 -23.06 9.82
CA LYS A 67 -0.55 -22.21 8.66
C LYS A 67 -1.79 -22.22 7.77
N ASP A 68 -2.27 -21.04 7.44
CA ASP A 68 -3.53 -20.85 6.73
C ASP A 68 -3.32 -20.11 5.40
N THR A 69 -2.64 -18.97 5.43
CA THR A 69 -2.47 -18.11 4.25
C THR A 69 -1.04 -17.57 4.18
N GLU A 70 -0.52 -17.42 2.96
CA GLU A 70 0.68 -16.64 2.67
C GLU A 70 0.30 -15.35 1.95
N PHE A 71 0.89 -14.24 2.36
CA PHE A 71 0.72 -12.95 1.71
C PHE A 71 2.08 -12.38 1.33
N THR A 72 2.33 -12.18 0.04
CA THR A 72 3.61 -11.70 -0.48
C THR A 72 3.56 -10.20 -0.74
N ILE A 73 4.53 -9.48 -0.19
CA ILE A 73 4.72 -8.05 -0.36
C ILE A 73 5.94 -7.82 -1.23
N LEU A 74 5.73 -7.12 -2.34
CA LEU A 74 6.79 -6.73 -3.26
C LEU A 74 7.67 -5.66 -2.61
N SER A 75 8.96 -5.95 -2.45
CA SER A 75 9.91 -4.94 -1.95
C SER A 75 11.30 -5.15 -2.57
N PRO A 76 11.48 -4.88 -3.89
CA PRO A 76 12.74 -5.05 -4.60
C PRO A 76 13.99 -4.52 -3.89
N TYR A 77 13.89 -3.44 -3.10
CA TYR A 77 15.01 -2.88 -2.34
C TYR A 77 14.93 -3.18 -0.84
N GLY A 78 13.87 -3.86 -0.38
CA GLY A 78 13.67 -4.25 1.02
C GLY A 78 13.26 -3.10 1.94
N ARG A 79 12.77 -1.98 1.39
CA ARG A 79 12.37 -0.78 2.15
C ARG A 79 10.94 -0.84 2.69
N ALA A 80 10.12 -1.79 2.24
CA ALA A 80 8.75 -1.91 2.72
C ALA A 80 8.73 -2.15 4.25
N LYS A 81 7.94 -1.33 4.93
CA LYS A 81 7.67 -1.44 6.37
C LYS A 81 6.25 -1.90 6.57
N ILE A 82 6.04 -2.76 7.55
CA ILE A 82 4.74 -3.36 7.82
C ILE A 82 4.38 -3.01 9.26
N ARG A 83 3.16 -2.54 9.44
CA ARG A 83 2.56 -2.31 10.76
C ARG A 83 1.14 -2.87 10.78
N TYR A 84 0.68 -3.22 11.97
CA TYR A 84 -0.64 -3.79 12.20
C TYR A 84 -1.41 -2.83 13.09
N GLU A 85 -2.66 -2.53 12.76
CA GLU A 85 -3.42 -1.55 13.51
C GLU A 85 -4.93 -1.83 13.46
N ASP A 86 -5.59 -1.79 14.62
CA ASP A 86 -7.06 -1.76 14.70
C ASP A 86 -7.56 -0.35 14.37
N LEU A 87 -7.94 -0.15 13.11
CA LEU A 87 -8.39 1.15 12.61
C LEU A 87 -9.86 1.44 12.97
N LEU A 88 -10.68 0.39 13.09
CA LEU A 88 -12.13 0.51 13.28
C LEU A 88 -12.56 0.37 14.75
N GLY A 89 -11.67 -0.10 15.62
CA GLY A 89 -11.94 -0.31 17.05
C GLY A 89 -12.75 -1.56 17.34
N ASP A 90 -12.88 -2.47 16.37
CA ASP A 90 -13.65 -3.72 16.49
C ASP A 90 -12.79 -4.90 16.95
N GLY A 91 -11.50 -4.65 17.21
CA GLY A 91 -10.50 -5.63 17.59
C GLY A 91 -9.80 -6.31 16.41
N LYS A 92 -10.20 -6.02 15.16
CA LYS A 92 -9.54 -6.56 13.96
C LYS A 92 -8.48 -5.60 13.44
N GLU A 93 -7.29 -6.11 13.21
CA GLU A 93 -6.14 -5.35 12.75
C GLU A 93 -6.03 -5.38 11.22
N PHE A 94 -5.76 -4.21 10.65
CA PHE A 94 -5.37 -4.04 9.26
C PHE A 94 -3.86 -4.17 9.13
N ILE A 95 -3.40 -4.73 8.00
CA ILE A 95 -2.01 -4.74 7.60
C ILE A 95 -1.75 -3.45 6.81
N ILE A 96 -0.85 -2.62 7.30
CA ILE A 96 -0.45 -1.38 6.66
C ILE A 96 1.00 -1.55 6.18
N VAL A 97 1.17 -1.52 4.86
CA VAL A 97 2.46 -1.58 4.20
C VAL A 97 2.85 -0.17 3.77
N GLU A 98 3.81 0.40 4.49
CA GLU A 98 4.40 1.69 4.15
C GLU A 98 5.54 1.47 3.18
N THR A 99 5.62 2.31 2.14
CA THR A 99 6.70 2.25 1.14
C THR A 99 6.65 0.94 0.35
N LEU A 100 5.45 0.50 -0.04
CA LEU A 100 5.30 -0.54 -1.06
C LEU A 100 5.91 0.01 -2.36
N GLU A 101 6.94 -0.66 -2.85
CA GLU A 101 7.78 -0.10 -3.91
C GLU A 101 7.10 -0.33 -5.27
N GLY A 102 6.72 0.77 -5.92
CA GLY A 102 6.04 0.76 -7.21
C GLY A 102 7.03 0.82 -8.38
N PHE A 103 6.72 1.66 -9.37
CA PHE A 103 7.57 1.84 -10.56
C PHE A 103 8.94 2.43 -10.19
N THR A 104 10.03 1.71 -10.52
CA THR A 104 11.41 2.19 -10.35
C THR A 104 12.23 1.95 -11.64
N GLY A 105 13.11 2.89 -11.99
CA GLY A 105 13.88 2.87 -13.25
C GLY A 105 14.79 4.09 -13.38
N SER A 106 15.49 4.27 -14.52
CA SER A 106 16.60 5.22 -14.78
C SER A 106 16.28 6.73 -14.61
N GLY A 107 15.83 7.12 -13.41
CA GLY A 107 15.35 8.45 -13.07
C GLY A 107 13.95 8.48 -12.47
N ILE A 108 13.27 7.36 -12.23
CA ILE A 108 11.93 7.35 -11.60
C ILE A 108 11.94 6.47 -10.34
N SER A 109 11.28 6.94 -9.29
CA SER A 109 11.01 6.18 -8.06
C SER A 109 9.58 6.44 -7.59
N GLN A 110 8.88 5.39 -7.18
CA GLN A 110 7.53 5.48 -6.62
C GLN A 110 7.41 4.65 -5.34
N ASP A 111 6.85 5.27 -4.30
CA ASP A 111 6.49 4.61 -3.04
C ASP A 111 4.97 4.72 -2.86
N ILE A 112 4.35 3.61 -2.45
CA ILE A 112 2.89 3.44 -2.31
C ILE A 112 2.56 3.08 -0.86
N LEU A 113 1.48 3.64 -0.32
CA LEU A 113 0.83 3.17 0.90
C LEU A 113 -0.23 2.12 0.51
N ALA A 114 -0.10 0.92 1.06
CA ALA A 114 -1.13 -0.11 0.93
C ALA A 114 -1.72 -0.43 2.30
N ILE A 115 -3.05 -0.41 2.41
CA ILE A 115 -3.78 -0.87 3.60
C ILE A 115 -4.61 -2.06 3.19
N VAL A 116 -4.50 -3.16 3.94
CA VAL A 116 -5.14 -4.44 3.65
C VAL A 116 -5.88 -4.93 4.88
N GLY A 117 -7.14 -5.32 4.73
CA GLY A 117 -7.97 -5.89 5.80
C GLY A 117 -8.56 -7.23 5.40
N TRP A 118 -9.02 -8.02 6.35
CA TRP A 118 -9.72 -9.27 6.07
C TRP A 118 -11.21 -9.04 5.80
N HIS A 119 -11.68 -9.45 4.63
CA HIS A 119 -13.08 -9.30 4.24
C HIS A 119 -13.49 -10.40 3.26
N ARG A 120 -14.66 -11.00 3.49
CA ARG A 120 -15.21 -12.10 2.68
C ARG A 120 -14.19 -13.22 2.43
N ASN A 121 -13.56 -13.69 3.51
CA ASN A 121 -12.61 -14.82 3.54
C ASN A 121 -11.30 -14.60 2.75
N LYS A 122 -10.89 -13.35 2.55
CA LYS A 122 -9.61 -13.03 1.92
C LYS A 122 -9.07 -11.69 2.40
N PHE A 123 -7.76 -11.50 2.28
CA PHE A 123 -7.14 -10.20 2.44
C PHE A 123 -7.50 -9.30 1.26
N THR A 124 -8.15 -8.18 1.54
CA THR A 124 -8.65 -7.23 0.56
C THR A 124 -7.96 -5.88 0.80
N PRO A 125 -7.31 -5.28 -0.20
CA PRO A 125 -6.77 -3.95 -0.07
C PRO A 125 -7.90 -2.92 -0.02
N VAL A 126 -7.83 -2.05 0.99
CA VAL A 126 -8.83 -1.01 1.23
C VAL A 126 -8.35 0.37 0.78
N LEU A 127 -7.03 0.55 0.62
CA LEU A 127 -6.37 1.74 0.09
C LEU A 127 -5.07 1.37 -0.64
N LEU A 128 -4.80 2.01 -1.78
CA LEU A 128 -3.54 1.94 -2.52
C LEU A 128 -3.18 3.34 -3.04
N GLU A 129 -2.42 4.10 -2.26
CA GLU A 129 -2.18 5.52 -2.54
C GLU A 129 -0.71 5.79 -2.83
N THR A 130 -0.40 6.59 -3.86
CA THR A 130 0.99 7.01 -4.11
C THR A 130 1.40 8.04 -3.07
N THR A 131 2.32 7.69 -2.19
CA THR A 131 2.85 8.59 -1.15
C THR A 131 4.15 9.25 -1.53
N ARG A 132 4.85 8.73 -2.54
CA ARG A 132 5.95 9.43 -3.17
C ARG A 132 6.06 9.08 -4.63
N TYR A 133 6.28 10.08 -5.46
CA TYR A 133 6.69 9.89 -6.84
C TYR A 133 7.79 10.89 -7.18
N MET A 134 8.93 10.39 -7.63
CA MET A 134 10.06 11.23 -8.03
C MET A 134 10.44 10.90 -9.47
N GLU A 135 10.65 11.92 -10.27
CA GLU A 135 11.20 11.82 -11.62
C GLU A 135 12.33 12.84 -11.79
N ALA A 136 13.55 12.32 -11.87
CA ALA A 136 14.79 13.05 -12.01
C ALA A 136 15.63 12.38 -13.10
N PHE A 137 15.30 12.65 -14.37
CA PHE A 137 16.15 12.24 -15.47
C PHE A 137 17.34 13.21 -15.58
N LEU A 138 18.56 12.66 -15.58
CA LEU A 138 19.82 13.40 -15.69
C LEU A 138 19.93 14.25 -16.98
N THR A 139 19.06 14.00 -17.98
CA THR A 139 18.98 14.74 -19.24
C THR A 139 17.66 15.50 -19.46
N ALA A 140 16.69 15.40 -18.53
CA ALA A 140 15.37 16.00 -18.77
C ALA A 140 15.33 17.49 -18.53
N HIS A 141 14.46 18.13 -19.31
CA HIS A 141 13.99 19.49 -19.17
C HIS A 141 13.16 19.73 -17.89
N ARG A 142 12.94 18.69 -17.07
CA ARG A 142 12.06 18.70 -15.91
C ARG A 142 12.57 17.76 -14.83
N GLN A 143 12.53 18.23 -13.59
CA GLN A 143 12.58 17.41 -12.37
C GLN A 143 11.27 17.59 -11.63
N GLN A 144 10.75 16.52 -11.04
CA GLN A 144 9.53 16.63 -10.26
C GLN A 144 9.46 15.62 -9.12
N GLU A 145 8.79 16.02 -8.06
CA GLU A 145 8.52 15.20 -6.90
C GLU A 145 7.10 15.46 -6.38
N LEU A 146 6.38 14.38 -6.10
CA LEU A 146 5.19 14.36 -5.26
C LEU A 146 5.55 13.66 -3.96
N LYS A 147 5.14 14.25 -2.84
CA LYS A 147 5.12 13.61 -1.52
C LYS A 147 3.71 13.69 -0.95
N ALA A 148 3.28 12.63 -0.28
CA ALA A 148 2.05 12.62 0.49
C ALA A 148 2.33 12.07 1.89
N SER A 149 2.07 12.89 2.92
CA SER A 149 1.92 12.41 4.29
C SER A 149 0.47 11.98 4.53
N TYR A 150 0.27 11.11 5.50
CA TYR A 150 -1.07 10.63 5.82
C TYR A 150 -1.28 10.52 7.33
N ASN A 151 -2.51 10.77 7.75
CA ASN A 151 -2.97 10.58 9.13
C ASN A 151 -4.38 9.99 9.11
N PHE A 152 -4.64 9.01 9.96
CA PHE A 152 -6.02 8.55 10.18
C PHE A 152 -6.71 9.45 11.19
N LEU A 153 -7.95 9.82 10.89
CA LEU A 153 -8.84 10.58 11.75
C LEU A 153 -9.96 9.66 12.23
N ASN A 154 -10.47 9.92 13.44
CA ASN A 154 -11.58 9.16 14.04
C ASN A 154 -11.34 7.64 14.11
N LYS A 155 -10.09 7.21 14.37
CA LYS A 155 -9.77 5.80 14.63
C LYS A 155 -10.68 5.23 15.73
N GLY A 156 -11.05 3.97 15.60
CA GLY A 156 -11.94 3.30 16.55
C GLY A 156 -13.42 3.58 16.32
N THR A 157 -13.79 4.17 15.18
CA THR A 157 -15.18 4.52 14.86
C THR A 157 -15.51 4.18 13.41
N ASN A 158 -16.81 4.02 13.12
CA ASN A 158 -17.30 3.83 11.75
C ASN A 158 -17.15 5.08 10.86
N ASN A 159 -16.78 6.23 11.44
CA ASN A 159 -16.48 7.47 10.74
C ASN A 159 -14.97 7.65 10.48
N LEU A 160 -14.21 6.54 10.49
CA LEU A 160 -12.80 6.50 10.15
C LEU A 160 -12.57 7.23 8.81
N SER A 161 -11.57 8.10 8.76
CA SER A 161 -11.11 8.69 7.52
C SER A 161 -9.58 8.73 7.50
N ILE A 162 -9.02 8.83 6.30
CA ILE A 162 -7.60 9.09 6.10
C ILE A 162 -7.45 10.47 5.45
N ARG A 163 -6.71 11.35 6.13
CA ARG A 163 -6.27 12.62 5.56
C ARG A 163 -4.94 12.41 4.87
N LEU A 164 -4.87 12.86 3.62
CA LEU A 164 -3.69 12.83 2.76
C LEU A 164 -3.28 14.27 2.49
N GLU A 165 -2.05 14.63 2.85
CA GLU A 165 -1.48 15.96 2.66
C GLU A 165 -0.42 15.88 1.59
N TYR A 166 -0.67 16.50 0.44
CA TYR A 166 0.16 16.41 -0.74
C TYR A 166 1.02 17.65 -0.92
N GLU A 167 2.27 17.42 -1.32
CA GLU A 167 3.20 18.45 -1.78
C GLU A 167 3.77 18.01 -3.12
N PHE A 168 3.57 18.85 -4.14
CA PHE A 168 4.13 18.65 -5.47
C PHE A 168 5.09 19.77 -5.82
N LEU A 169 6.27 19.40 -6.31
CA LEU A 169 7.28 20.30 -6.83
C LEU A 169 7.66 19.87 -8.24
N ALA A 170 7.63 20.80 -9.19
CA ALA A 170 8.17 20.62 -10.53
C ALA A 170 9.11 21.77 -10.89
N ILE A 171 10.33 21.42 -11.25
CA ILE A 171 11.40 22.34 -11.66
C ILE A 171 11.63 22.13 -13.15
N PHE A 172 11.63 23.21 -13.92
CA PHE A 172 11.91 23.24 -15.36
C PHE A 172 13.17 24.09 -15.60
N PRO A 173 14.38 23.51 -15.46
CA PRO A 173 15.62 24.29 -15.44
C PRO A 173 15.84 25.14 -16.70
N LYS A 174 15.51 24.59 -17.89
CA LYS A 174 15.68 25.33 -19.16
C LYS A 174 14.73 26.51 -19.33
N LEU A 175 13.59 26.49 -18.63
CA LEU A 175 12.60 27.58 -18.67
C LEU A 175 12.74 28.52 -17.47
N ASN A 176 13.61 28.17 -16.51
CA ASN A 176 13.71 28.84 -15.20
C ASN A 176 12.35 28.96 -14.49
N ILE A 177 11.53 27.91 -14.58
CA ILE A 177 10.20 27.86 -13.95
C ILE A 177 10.23 26.81 -12.83
N THR A 178 9.70 27.18 -11.68
CA THR A 178 9.37 26.25 -10.60
C THR A 178 7.88 26.36 -10.32
N LYS A 179 7.20 25.22 -10.25
CA LYS A 179 5.80 25.12 -9.83
C LYS A 179 5.75 24.31 -8.54
N GLN A 180 5.02 24.83 -7.57
CA GLN A 180 4.76 24.15 -6.31
C GLN A 180 3.28 24.22 -6.00
N PHE A 181 2.70 23.09 -5.60
CA PHE A 181 1.32 22.99 -5.17
C PHE A 181 1.27 22.17 -3.90
N SER A 182 0.40 22.56 -2.99
CA SER A 182 0.07 21.79 -1.80
C SER A 182 -1.43 21.76 -1.64
N TRP A 183 -1.98 20.61 -1.34
CA TRP A 183 -3.39 20.42 -1.08
C TRP A 183 -3.57 19.25 -0.12
N HIS A 184 -4.78 19.09 0.39
CA HIS A 184 -5.11 17.92 1.18
C HIS A 184 -6.41 17.32 0.67
N GLU A 185 -6.55 16.03 0.93
CA GLU A 185 -7.78 15.30 0.71
C GLU A 185 -8.12 14.48 1.94
N GLU A 186 -9.41 14.25 2.14
CA GLU A 186 -9.91 13.31 3.13
C GLU A 186 -10.70 12.23 2.41
N LEU A 187 -10.31 10.97 2.64
CA LEU A 187 -11.02 9.80 2.14
C LEU A 187 -11.72 9.14 3.33
N SER A 188 -13.04 9.08 3.28
CA SER A 188 -13.86 8.45 4.33
C SER A 188 -13.97 6.95 4.10
N TRP A 189 -13.95 6.20 5.20
CA TRP A 189 -14.21 4.76 5.18
C TRP A 189 -15.61 4.47 4.63
N ASN A 190 -15.69 3.52 3.71
CA ASN A 190 -16.93 3.01 3.17
C ASN A 190 -17.06 1.52 3.54
N GLU A 191 -17.87 1.23 4.55
CA GLU A 191 -18.12 -0.13 5.05
C GLU A 191 -18.69 -1.05 3.97
N GLU A 192 -19.67 -0.58 3.18
CA GLU A 192 -20.35 -1.38 2.16
C GLU A 192 -19.39 -1.85 1.06
N LYS A 193 -18.43 -0.98 0.69
CA LYS A 193 -17.40 -1.27 -0.32
C LYS A 193 -16.12 -1.84 0.28
N PHE A 194 -16.00 -1.88 1.61
CA PHE A 194 -14.78 -2.25 2.34
C PHE A 194 -13.54 -1.51 1.79
N SER A 195 -13.65 -0.18 1.62
CA SER A 195 -12.61 0.65 0.99
C SER A 195 -12.71 2.11 1.41
N PHE A 196 -11.61 2.85 1.27
CA PHE A 196 -11.61 4.31 1.33
C PHE A 196 -11.97 4.97 -0.01
N TYR A 197 -12.06 4.19 -1.09
CA TYR A 197 -12.41 4.71 -2.41
C TYR A 197 -13.92 4.62 -2.68
N SER A 198 -14.47 5.70 -3.22
CA SER A 198 -15.85 5.77 -3.69
C SER A 198 -15.87 6.24 -5.14
N LYS A 199 -16.26 5.36 -6.07
CA LYS A 199 -16.29 5.65 -7.51
C LYS A 199 -17.13 6.89 -7.83
N GLU A 200 -18.25 7.04 -7.15
CA GLU A 200 -19.18 8.14 -7.32
C GLU A 200 -18.55 9.46 -6.84
N LEU A 201 -17.93 9.45 -5.65
CA LEU A 201 -17.26 10.64 -5.10
C LEU A 201 -16.03 11.03 -5.94
N GLU A 202 -15.19 10.08 -6.32
CA GLU A 202 -14.02 10.34 -7.18
C GLU A 202 -14.45 10.90 -8.55
N LYS A 203 -15.55 10.41 -9.13
CA LYS A 203 -16.13 11.00 -10.37
C LYS A 203 -16.64 12.43 -10.16
N VAL A 204 -17.25 12.75 -9.02
CA VAL A 204 -17.67 14.13 -8.71
C VAL A 204 -16.46 15.04 -8.58
N LYS A 205 -15.38 14.58 -7.92
CA LYS A 205 -14.13 15.34 -7.79
C LYS A 205 -13.47 15.65 -9.14
N LEU A 206 -13.61 14.78 -10.15
CA LEU A 206 -13.08 15.03 -11.51
C LEU A 206 -13.62 16.31 -12.16
N ASN A 207 -14.74 16.87 -11.69
CA ASN A 207 -15.28 18.11 -12.23
C ASN A 207 -14.75 19.36 -11.50
N ASN A 208 -14.08 19.20 -10.35
CA ASN A 208 -13.74 20.29 -9.44
C ASN A 208 -12.24 20.36 -9.08
N PHE A 209 -11.35 19.79 -9.91
CA PHE A 209 -9.92 19.78 -9.64
C PHE A 209 -9.28 21.16 -9.88
N ILE A 210 -8.27 21.50 -9.07
CA ILE A 210 -7.55 22.77 -9.18
C ILE A 210 -6.39 22.63 -10.17
N ASN A 211 -5.78 21.45 -10.25
CA ASN A 211 -4.65 21.17 -11.13
C ASN A 211 -4.66 19.73 -11.69
N ASN A 212 -3.89 19.47 -12.75
CA ASN A 212 -3.89 18.14 -13.37
C ASN A 212 -3.18 17.06 -12.53
N VAL A 213 -2.35 17.41 -11.54
CA VAL A 213 -1.78 16.42 -10.62
C VAL A 213 -2.88 15.85 -9.73
N GLU A 214 -3.70 16.72 -9.13
CA GLU A 214 -4.93 16.31 -8.41
C GLU A 214 -5.83 15.43 -9.29
N LYS A 215 -6.09 15.87 -10.53
CA LYS A 215 -6.85 15.08 -11.49
C LYS A 215 -6.23 13.70 -11.76
N SER A 216 -4.91 13.61 -11.86
CA SER A 216 -4.20 12.36 -12.10
C SER A 216 -4.30 11.42 -10.90
N ILE A 217 -4.26 11.94 -9.66
CA ILE A 217 -4.50 11.14 -8.45
C ILE A 217 -5.90 10.55 -8.46
N ILE A 218 -6.93 11.36 -8.73
CA ILE A 218 -8.32 10.88 -8.81
C ILE A 218 -8.47 9.79 -9.89
N GLN A 219 -7.81 9.97 -11.05
CA GLN A 219 -7.82 8.97 -12.11
C GLN A 219 -7.12 7.67 -11.71
N VAL A 220 -5.99 7.73 -11.00
CA VAL A 220 -5.34 6.55 -10.41
C VAL A 220 -6.31 5.80 -9.51
N ARG A 221 -7.00 6.50 -8.60
CA ARG A 221 -7.96 5.87 -7.67
C ARG A 221 -9.13 5.20 -8.39
N LEU A 222 -9.65 5.86 -9.44
CA LEU A 222 -10.67 5.26 -10.30
C LEU A 222 -10.15 4.01 -11.02
N ASN A 223 -8.90 4.02 -11.49
CA ASN A 223 -8.28 2.84 -12.09
C ASN A 223 -8.15 1.68 -11.10
N ILE A 224 -7.83 1.97 -9.83
CA ILE A 224 -7.72 0.96 -8.76
C ILE A 224 -9.08 0.34 -8.44
N LEU A 225 -10.13 1.15 -8.37
CA LEU A 225 -11.49 0.67 -8.11
C LEU A 225 -12.02 -0.32 -9.16
N ASP A 226 -11.49 -0.25 -10.38
CA ASP A 226 -11.87 -1.12 -11.49
C ASP A 226 -10.98 -2.37 -11.60
N LEU A 227 -10.11 -2.63 -10.59
CA LEU A 227 -9.20 -3.77 -10.56
C LEU A 227 -9.72 -4.94 -9.73
N ASP A 228 -9.39 -6.16 -10.17
CA ASP A 228 -9.42 -7.32 -9.29
C ASP A 228 -8.15 -7.33 -8.43
N ILE A 229 -8.28 -6.79 -7.22
CA ILE A 229 -7.17 -6.52 -6.31
C ILE A 229 -6.70 -7.77 -5.53
N ASN A 230 -7.34 -8.93 -5.76
CA ASN A 230 -6.97 -10.19 -5.11
C ASN A 230 -5.59 -10.72 -5.53
N ASN A 231 -5.05 -10.21 -6.64
CA ASN A 231 -3.74 -10.56 -7.16
C ASN A 231 -2.88 -9.30 -7.32
N LEU A 232 -2.56 -8.63 -6.20
CA LEU A 232 -1.61 -7.51 -6.12
C LEU A 232 -0.26 -7.88 -6.78
N SER A 233 -0.13 -7.57 -8.06
CA SER A 233 1.07 -7.82 -8.87
C SER A 233 1.76 -6.50 -9.23
N PHE A 234 3.00 -6.58 -9.74
CA PHE A 234 3.70 -5.41 -10.28
C PHE A 234 2.88 -4.67 -11.35
N GLU A 235 2.08 -5.39 -12.15
CA GLU A 235 1.22 -4.79 -13.18
C GLU A 235 0.12 -3.92 -12.58
N LEU A 236 -0.45 -4.32 -11.43
CA LEU A 236 -1.43 -3.50 -10.72
C LEU A 236 -0.78 -2.27 -10.09
N LEU A 237 0.46 -2.38 -9.59
CA LEU A 237 1.19 -1.23 -9.04
C LEU A 237 1.48 -0.19 -10.12
N ASP A 238 1.71 -0.57 -11.38
CA ASP A 238 1.91 0.40 -12.46
C ASP A 238 0.69 1.30 -12.70
N LYS A 239 -0.53 0.82 -12.40
CA LYS A 239 -1.76 1.64 -12.48
C LYS A 239 -1.81 2.77 -11.46
N THR A 240 -0.94 2.74 -10.45
CA THR A 240 -0.80 3.82 -9.47
C THR A 240 0.10 4.95 -9.96
N LYS A 241 0.77 4.78 -11.11
CA LYS A 241 1.72 5.75 -11.66
C LYS A 241 1.04 7.03 -12.13
N ILE A 242 1.19 8.10 -11.34
CA ILE A 242 0.57 9.41 -11.58
C ILE A 242 1.01 10.05 -12.91
N VAL A 243 2.24 9.80 -13.38
CA VAL A 243 2.78 10.50 -14.58
C VAL A 243 2.25 9.97 -15.90
N SER A 244 1.90 8.68 -15.99
CA SER A 244 1.28 8.13 -17.21
C SER A 244 -0.04 8.84 -17.56
N LEU A 245 -0.69 9.42 -16.55
CA LEU A 245 -1.95 10.16 -16.64
C LEU A 245 -1.73 11.68 -16.77
N TYR A 246 -0.53 12.15 -16.43
CA TYR A 246 -0.14 13.55 -16.45
C TYR A 246 0.48 14.00 -17.79
N THR A 247 0.96 13.12 -18.68
CA THR A 247 1.69 13.54 -19.90
C THR A 247 0.88 14.28 -20.97
N LYS A 248 -0.39 14.61 -20.74
CA LYS A 248 -1.23 15.42 -21.66
C LYS A 248 -1.04 16.95 -21.53
N TRP A 249 0.15 17.42 -21.15
CA TRP A 249 0.46 18.86 -21.01
C TRP A 249 1.26 19.44 -22.19
N PHE A 250 1.32 18.72 -23.30
CA PHE A 250 1.73 19.24 -24.59
C PHE A 250 0.75 18.73 -25.65
#